data_AF-A0A383AIC3-F1
#
_entry.id   AF-A0A383AIC3-F1
#
_cell.length_a   1.000
_cell.length_b   1.000
_cell.length_c   1.000
_cell.angle_alpha   90.00
_cell.angle_beta   90.00
_cell.angle_gamma   90.00
#
_symmetry.space_group_name_H-M   'P 1'
#
loop_
_entity.id
_entity.type
_entity.pdbx_description
1 polymer ?
#
loop_
_entity_poly.entity_id
_entity_poly.type
_entity_poly.pdbx_seq_one_letter_code
_entity_poly.pdbx_strand_id
1 'polypeptide(L)'
;MAYFKYFNQIGYDIHGDRNRLQYEDITNILQRVRLRLDNVKYHALFAEHTIIDGQTPEYLAHEFYGDTELHWIILYAHQATNPYYDWPLTYHDLKKFVAKKYGVGNEYEPNHYEDSDGYWVDPIGDDFSTVSHFAHEEAVNDTKRQLMVVRPEHVQDIVAELKNLLEYSRASLVVRK
;
A
#
# COMPACT_ATOMS: atom_id res chain seq x y z
N MET A 1 14.46 -1.86 11.13
CA MET A 1 14.72 -3.06 10.30
C MET A 1 14.16 -2.91 8.88
N ALA A 2 14.93 -2.38 7.94
CA ALA A 2 14.50 -2.17 6.55
C ALA A 2 14.23 -3.48 5.78
N TYR A 3 13.13 -3.53 5.03
CA TYR A 3 12.67 -4.70 4.26
C TYR A 3 13.72 -5.29 3.32
N PHE A 4 14.30 -4.46 2.44
CA PHE A 4 15.22 -4.88 1.39
C PHE A 4 16.60 -5.31 1.90
N LYS A 5 16.91 -5.07 3.17
CA LYS A 5 18.17 -5.49 3.79
C LYS A 5 18.31 -7.02 3.87
N TYR A 6 17.19 -7.73 3.92
CA TYR A 6 17.18 -9.19 4.04
C TYR A 6 17.33 -9.91 2.70
N PHE A 7 17.19 -9.20 1.59
CA PHE A 7 17.29 -9.78 0.26
C PHE A 7 18.74 -10.04 -0.10
N ASN A 8 18.97 -11.09 -0.89
CA ASN A 8 20.29 -11.36 -1.43
C ASN A 8 20.66 -10.33 -2.50
N GLN A 9 21.96 -10.14 -2.71
CA GLN A 9 22.47 -9.41 -3.85
C GLN A 9 22.66 -10.38 -5.03
N ILE A 10 22.37 -9.88 -6.23
CA ILE A 10 22.58 -10.58 -7.50
C ILE A 10 23.38 -9.67 -8.44
N GLY A 11 24.30 -10.27 -9.20
CA GLY A 11 24.98 -9.56 -10.28
C GLY A 11 24.02 -9.33 -11.44
N TYR A 12 23.76 -8.06 -11.76
CA TYR A 12 22.87 -7.68 -12.86
C TYR A 12 23.55 -6.63 -13.74
N ASP A 13 23.30 -6.69 -15.05
CA ASP A 13 23.80 -5.70 -16.01
C ASP A 13 22.74 -4.62 -16.22
N ILE A 14 23.02 -3.43 -15.66
CA ILE A 14 22.12 -2.27 -15.70
C ILE A 14 22.31 -1.48 -17.00
N HIS A 15 23.51 -1.56 -17.61
CA HIS A 15 23.90 -0.72 -18.74
C HIS A 15 23.42 -1.30 -20.07
N GLY A 16 23.22 -2.62 -20.15
CA GLY A 16 22.62 -3.29 -21.31
C GLY A 16 23.46 -3.19 -22.58
N ASP A 17 24.74 -2.86 -22.46
CA ASP A 17 25.67 -2.82 -23.59
C ASP A 17 26.05 -4.25 -23.98
N ARG A 18 25.55 -4.70 -25.14
CA ARG A 18 25.80 -6.04 -25.68
C ARG A 18 27.28 -6.36 -25.89
N ASN A 19 28.12 -5.33 -26.02
CA ASN A 19 29.55 -5.51 -26.28
C ASN A 19 30.40 -5.48 -25.00
N ARG A 20 29.86 -5.00 -23.88
CA ARG A 20 30.54 -4.90 -22.58
C ARG A 20 29.57 -5.15 -21.44
N LEU A 21 29.43 -6.42 -21.08
CA LEU A 21 28.66 -6.82 -19.90
C LEU A 21 29.35 -6.29 -18.64
N GLN A 22 28.72 -5.32 -17.99
CA GLN A 22 29.16 -4.77 -16.70
C GLN A 22 28.19 -5.24 -15.63
N TYR A 23 28.60 -6.24 -14.86
CA TYR A 23 27.80 -6.76 -13.76
C TYR A 23 28.01 -5.92 -12.51
N GLU A 24 26.92 -5.40 -11.96
CA GLU A 24 26.90 -4.73 -10.66
C GLU A 24 26.08 -5.56 -9.67
N ASP A 25 26.53 -5.64 -8.42
CA ASP A 25 25.80 -6.34 -7.36
C ASP A 25 24.64 -5.47 -6.86
N ILE A 26 23.42 -5.87 -7.21
CA ILE A 26 22.19 -5.17 -6.84
C ILE A 26 21.32 -6.01 -5.91
N THR A 27 20.50 -5.37 -5.10
CA THR A 27 19.50 -6.07 -4.28
C THR A 27 18.48 -6.76 -5.18
N ASN A 28 18.23 -8.05 -4.92
CA ASN A 28 17.31 -8.86 -5.71
C ASN A 28 15.84 -8.49 -5.47
N ILE A 29 15.32 -7.54 -6.24
CA ILE A 29 13.90 -7.17 -6.22
C ILE A 29 12.98 -8.12 -6.99
N LEU A 30 13.54 -9.10 -7.72
CA LEU A 30 12.78 -10.06 -8.52
C LEU A 30 12.21 -11.21 -7.68
N GLN A 31 12.73 -11.40 -6.47
CA GLN A 31 12.24 -12.41 -5.56
C GLN A 31 10.93 -11.96 -4.92
N ARG A 32 9.83 -12.63 -5.27
CA ARG A 32 8.54 -12.41 -4.63
C ARG A 32 8.43 -13.22 -3.34
N VAL A 33 8.27 -12.55 -2.20
CA VAL A 33 7.92 -13.20 -0.93
C VAL A 33 6.43 -13.04 -0.67
N ARG A 34 5.77 -14.13 -0.30
CA ARG A 34 4.37 -14.13 0.16
C ARG A 34 4.33 -14.73 1.55
N LEU A 35 4.11 -13.89 2.55
CA LEU A 35 3.87 -14.32 3.94
C LEU A 35 2.52 -15.00 4.02
N ARG A 36 2.45 -16.14 4.71
CA ARG A 36 1.20 -16.88 4.90
C ARG A 36 0.52 -16.39 6.17
N LEU A 37 -0.30 -15.35 6.03
CA LEU A 37 -1.11 -14.83 7.14
C LEU A 37 -2.39 -15.67 7.41
N ASP A 38 -2.53 -16.82 6.76
CA ASP A 38 -3.76 -17.62 6.71
C ASP A 38 -4.08 -18.39 8.02
N ASN A 39 -3.12 -18.52 8.93
CA ASN A 39 -3.27 -19.39 10.10
C ASN A 39 -4.01 -18.70 11.26
N VAL A 40 -5.35 -18.71 11.17
CA VAL A 40 -6.31 -18.72 12.29
C VAL A 40 -6.09 -17.64 13.38
N LYS A 41 -6.49 -16.39 13.08
CA LYS A 41 -7.13 -15.39 13.96
C LYS A 41 -6.82 -13.97 13.46
N TYR A 42 -7.37 -13.60 12.31
CA TYR A 42 -7.23 -12.23 11.77
C TYR A 42 -7.57 -11.15 12.84
N HIS A 43 -8.60 -11.36 13.66
CA HIS A 43 -8.92 -10.39 14.74
C HIS A 43 -7.91 -10.32 15.90
N ALA A 44 -7.14 -11.37 16.16
CA ALA A 44 -6.13 -11.34 17.21
C ALA A 44 -4.80 -10.75 16.70
N LEU A 45 -4.49 -10.93 15.42
CA LEU A 45 -3.28 -10.40 14.81
C LEU A 45 -3.39 -8.93 14.45
N PHE A 46 -4.60 -8.45 14.15
CA PHE A 46 -4.83 -7.08 13.70
C PHE A 46 -5.52 -6.22 14.77
N ALA A 47 -5.27 -4.91 14.69
CA ALA A 47 -5.96 -3.85 15.39
C ALA A 47 -6.47 -2.85 14.36
N GLU A 48 -7.70 -2.36 14.55
CA GLU A 48 -8.27 -1.33 13.70
C GLU A 48 -7.66 0.02 14.03
N HIS A 49 -7.25 0.76 13.00
CA HIS A 49 -6.78 2.14 13.13
C HIS A 49 -7.40 2.98 12.02
N THR A 50 -7.74 4.23 12.35
CA THR A 50 -8.24 5.20 11.37
C THR A 50 -7.18 6.27 11.15
N ILE A 51 -6.77 6.43 9.90
CA ILE A 51 -5.74 7.38 9.50
C ILE A 51 -6.26 8.81 9.62
N ILE A 52 -5.49 9.63 10.33
CA ILE A 52 -5.64 11.08 10.35
C ILE A 52 -4.92 11.66 9.13
N ASP A 53 -5.45 12.76 8.61
CA ASP A 53 -4.87 13.44 7.45
C ASP A 53 -3.37 13.74 7.67
N GLY A 54 -2.53 13.38 6.69
CA GLY A 54 -1.08 13.58 6.72
C GLY A 54 -0.25 12.51 7.41
N GLN A 55 -0.84 11.47 8.01
CA GLN A 55 -0.05 10.36 8.56
C GLN A 55 0.53 9.50 7.43
N THR A 56 1.82 9.19 7.52
CA THR A 56 2.50 8.28 6.59
C THR A 56 2.67 6.88 7.19
N PRO A 57 2.86 5.83 6.37
CA PRO A 57 3.15 4.48 6.85
C PRO A 57 4.35 4.42 7.81
N GLU A 58 5.38 5.23 7.57
CA GLU A 58 6.58 5.32 8.40
C GLU A 58 6.30 5.94 9.76
N TYR A 59 5.47 6.99 9.79
CA TYR A 59 5.03 7.61 11.03
C TYR A 59 4.23 6.61 11.88
N LEU A 60 3.27 5.90 11.28
CA LEU A 60 2.50 4.87 11.98
C LEU A 60 3.39 3.72 12.46
N ALA A 61 4.39 3.30 11.67
CA ALA A 61 5.32 2.26 12.10
C ALA A 61 6.15 2.68 13.32
N HIS A 62 6.55 3.96 13.39
CA HIS A 62 7.20 4.49 14.58
C HIS A 62 6.25 4.52 15.79
N GLU A 63 5.00 4.92 15.60
CA GLU A 63 4.00 5.00 16.67
C GLU A 63 3.65 3.61 17.23
N PHE A 64 3.41 2.62 16.37
CA PHE A 64 2.99 1.28 16.78
C PHE A 64 4.17 0.37 17.17
N TYR A 65 5.29 0.45 16.46
CA TYR A 65 6.39 -0.51 16.58
C TYR A 65 7.69 0.10 17.12
N GLY A 66 7.77 1.43 17.26
CA GLY A 66 8.99 2.13 17.67
C GLY A 66 10.09 2.19 16.60
N ASP A 67 9.80 1.76 15.36
CA ASP A 67 10.77 1.69 14.26
C ASP A 67 10.11 2.10 12.94
N THR A 68 10.57 3.21 12.37
CA THR A 68 10.10 3.76 11.08
C THR A 68 10.35 2.81 9.89
N GLU A 69 11.36 1.94 10.00
CA GLU A 69 11.73 1.03 8.91
C GLU A 69 10.75 -0.16 8.77
N LEU A 70 9.83 -0.34 9.72
CA LEU A 70 8.82 -1.40 9.72
C LEU A 70 7.51 -1.03 8.99
N HIS A 71 7.48 0.11 8.29
CA HIS A 71 6.32 0.57 7.51
C HIS A 71 5.83 -0.46 6.48
N TRP A 72 6.73 -1.29 5.94
CA TRP A 72 6.38 -2.35 5.00
C TRP A 72 5.41 -3.38 5.59
N ILE A 73 5.41 -3.59 6.91
CA ILE A 73 4.46 -4.51 7.58
C ILE A 73 3.05 -3.92 7.51
N ILE A 74 2.91 -2.62 7.72
CA ILE A 74 1.62 -1.91 7.63
C ILE A 74 1.11 -1.95 6.20
N LEU A 75 1.97 -1.66 5.22
CA LEU A 75 1.62 -1.74 3.80
C LEU A 75 1.23 -3.17 3.39
N TYR A 76 1.95 -4.17 3.89
CA TYR A 76 1.65 -5.58 3.62
C TYR A 76 0.33 -6.02 4.24
N ALA A 77 0.04 -5.59 5.47
CA ALA A 77 -1.22 -5.84 6.16
C ALA A 77 -2.41 -5.22 5.43
N HIS A 78 -2.24 -4.00 4.92
CA HIS A 78 -3.24 -3.31 4.11
C HIS A 78 -3.33 -3.83 2.66
N GLN A 79 -2.47 -4.79 2.28
CA GLN A 79 -2.37 -5.32 0.91
C GLN A 79 -2.15 -4.22 -0.15
N ALA A 80 -1.50 -3.12 0.24
CA ALA A 80 -1.18 -2.01 -0.64
C ALA A 80 -0.15 -2.47 -1.69
N THR A 81 -0.52 -2.36 -2.96
CA THR A 81 0.38 -2.66 -4.08
C THR A 81 1.14 -1.40 -4.48
N ASN A 82 0.47 -0.25 -4.45
CA ASN A 82 1.06 1.05 -4.72
C ASN A 82 1.01 1.94 -3.46
N PRO A 83 2.14 2.13 -2.77
CA PRO A 83 2.19 2.94 -1.55
C PRO A 83 1.71 4.38 -1.73
N TYR A 84 1.73 4.94 -2.94
CA TYR A 84 1.37 6.33 -3.19
C TYR A 84 -0.11 6.56 -3.47
N TYR A 85 -0.82 5.57 -4.03
CA TYR A 85 -2.24 5.72 -4.40
C TYR A 85 -3.18 4.88 -3.55
N ASP A 86 -2.68 3.79 -2.96
CA ASP A 86 -3.46 2.94 -2.07
C ASP A 86 -3.52 3.53 -0.66
N TRP A 87 -2.57 4.42 -0.31
CA TRP A 87 -2.61 5.19 0.92
C TRP A 87 -3.56 6.40 0.80
N PRO A 88 -4.27 6.80 1.87
CA PRO A 88 -5.09 8.00 1.84
C PRO A 88 -4.23 9.23 1.52
N LEU A 89 -4.69 9.98 0.52
CA LEU A 89 -4.08 11.23 0.09
C LEU A 89 -4.42 12.35 1.07
N THR A 90 -3.50 13.31 1.20
CA THR A 90 -3.79 14.53 1.95
C THR A 90 -4.84 15.38 1.25
N TYR A 91 -5.56 16.24 1.99
CA TYR A 91 -6.54 17.13 1.38
C TYR A 91 -5.97 17.94 0.19
N HIS A 92 -4.75 18.46 0.36
CA HIS A 92 -4.07 19.24 -0.66
C HIS A 92 -3.68 18.41 -1.89
N ASP A 93 -3.22 17.17 -1.69
CA ASP A 93 -2.85 16.28 -2.79
C ASP A 93 -4.07 15.69 -3.48
N LEU A 94 -5.16 15.47 -2.75
CA LEU A 94 -6.46 15.08 -3.30
C LEU A 94 -6.99 16.18 -4.23
N LYS A 95 -6.93 17.45 -3.84
CA LYS A 95 -7.32 18.57 -4.71
C LYS A 95 -6.50 18.60 -6.00
N LYS A 96 -5.19 18.36 -5.93
CA LYS A 96 -4.32 18.24 -7.12
C LYS A 96 -4.68 17.03 -7.97
N PHE A 97 -5.01 15.91 -7.34
CA PHE A 97 -5.43 14.68 -8.02
C PHE A 97 -6.73 14.90 -8.81
N VAL A 98 -7.74 15.50 -8.18
CA VAL A 98 -9.02 15.88 -8.81
C VAL A 98 -8.77 16.81 -9.99
N ALA A 99 -7.99 17.87 -9.81
CA ALA A 99 -7.66 18.81 -10.89
C ALA A 99 -6.91 18.15 -12.06
N LYS A 100 -6.05 17.15 -11.79
CA LYS A 100 -5.34 16.39 -12.82
C LYS A 100 -6.24 15.39 -13.54
N LYS A 101 -7.20 14.78 -12.85
CA LYS A 101 -8.10 13.76 -13.40
C LYS A 101 -9.26 14.36 -14.20
N TYR A 102 -9.86 15.43 -13.69
CA TYR A 102 -11.08 16.04 -14.25
C TYR A 102 -10.85 17.39 -14.92
N GLY A 103 -9.69 18.02 -14.72
CA GLY A 103 -9.37 19.35 -15.24
C GLY A 103 -9.43 20.43 -14.16
N VAL A 104 -8.67 21.51 -14.38
CA VAL A 104 -8.60 22.64 -13.44
C VAL A 104 -9.94 23.39 -13.45
N GLY A 105 -10.55 23.55 -12.27
CA GLY A 105 -11.83 24.26 -12.10
C GLY A 105 -13.07 23.36 -12.12
N ASN A 106 -12.92 22.08 -12.49
CA ASN A 106 -14.03 21.13 -12.57
C ASN A 106 -14.30 20.41 -11.23
N GLU A 107 -13.69 20.85 -10.14
CA GLU A 107 -13.79 20.17 -8.84
C GLU A 107 -15.21 20.11 -8.27
N TYR A 108 -16.03 21.11 -8.61
CA TYR A 108 -17.42 21.23 -8.20
C TYR A 108 -18.42 20.78 -9.27
N GLU A 109 -17.95 20.30 -10.44
CA GLU A 109 -18.87 19.79 -11.46
C GLU A 109 -19.50 18.45 -11.03
N PRO A 110 -20.75 18.17 -11.45
CA PRO A 110 -21.43 16.92 -11.17
C PRO A 110 -20.65 15.72 -11.71
N ASN A 111 -20.31 14.76 -10.85
CA ASN A 111 -19.74 13.48 -11.26
C ASN A 111 -20.81 12.42 -11.51
N HIS A 112 -21.75 12.27 -10.57
CA HIS A 112 -22.88 11.35 -10.65
C HIS A 112 -24.01 11.82 -9.72
N TYR A 113 -25.16 11.14 -9.81
CA TYR A 113 -26.32 11.38 -8.96
C TYR A 113 -26.58 10.15 -8.09
N GLU A 114 -26.92 10.39 -6.83
CA GLU A 114 -27.20 9.34 -5.85
C GLU A 114 -28.62 9.49 -5.29
N ASP A 115 -29.32 8.37 -5.06
CA ASP A 115 -30.61 8.34 -4.36
C ASP A 115 -30.44 8.46 -2.82
N SER A 116 -31.54 8.38 -2.07
CA SER A 116 -31.52 8.42 -0.59
C SER A 116 -30.76 7.28 0.07
N ASP A 117 -30.54 6.18 -0.65
CA ASP A 117 -29.85 4.98 -0.18
C ASP A 117 -28.38 4.95 -0.62
N GLY A 118 -27.92 5.95 -1.39
CA GLY A 118 -26.55 6.07 -1.89
C GLY A 118 -26.26 5.27 -3.16
N TYR A 119 -27.28 4.83 -3.90
CA TYR A 119 -27.12 4.14 -5.17
C TYR A 119 -27.05 5.11 -6.34
N TRP A 120 -26.26 4.75 -7.36
CA TRP A 120 -26.10 5.53 -8.57
C TRP A 120 -27.40 5.50 -9.39
N VAL A 121 -27.95 6.69 -9.65
CA VAL A 121 -29.21 6.85 -10.39
C VAL A 121 -29.07 7.83 -11.54
N ASP A 122 -29.93 7.67 -12.54
CA ASP A 122 -30.15 8.73 -13.54
C ASP A 122 -30.92 9.88 -12.89
N PRO A 123 -30.68 11.15 -13.30
CA PRO A 123 -31.37 12.31 -12.76
C PRO A 123 -32.80 12.42 -13.29
N ILE A 124 -33.65 11.44 -12.97
CA ILE A 124 -35.04 11.30 -13.41
C ILE A 124 -35.93 11.32 -12.17
N GLY A 125 -36.67 12.43 -11.97
CA GLY A 125 -37.52 12.65 -10.79
C GLY A 125 -36.92 13.71 -9.86
N ASP A 126 -37.43 13.81 -8.63
CA ASP A 126 -37.00 14.83 -7.65
C ASP A 126 -36.17 14.25 -6.49
N ASP A 127 -36.07 12.93 -6.35
CA ASP A 127 -35.33 12.27 -5.27
C ASP A 127 -33.92 11.85 -5.73
N PHE A 128 -33.07 12.83 -6.03
CA PHE A 128 -31.65 12.59 -6.23
C PHE A 128 -30.78 13.72 -5.67
N SER A 129 -29.60 13.36 -5.18
CA SER A 129 -28.56 14.30 -4.77
C SER A 129 -27.45 14.31 -5.81
N THR A 130 -26.85 15.47 -6.04
CA THR A 130 -25.74 15.62 -6.99
C THR A 130 -24.41 15.54 -6.25
N VAL A 131 -23.57 14.57 -6.62
CA VAL A 131 -22.23 14.41 -6.04
C VAL A 131 -21.20 15.07 -6.95
N SER A 132 -20.44 16.01 -6.41
CA SER A 132 -19.34 16.66 -7.15
C SER A 132 -18.13 15.75 -7.33
N HIS A 133 -17.28 16.04 -8.32
CA HIS A 133 -16.02 15.33 -8.50
C HIS A 133 -15.16 15.28 -7.23
N PHE A 134 -15.07 16.40 -6.50
CA PHE A 134 -14.32 16.44 -5.25
C PHE A 134 -14.94 15.54 -4.17
N ALA A 135 -16.26 15.62 -3.98
CA ALA A 135 -16.96 14.80 -2.98
C ALA A 135 -16.85 13.29 -3.26
N HIS A 136 -16.93 12.88 -4.53
CA HIS A 136 -16.74 11.48 -4.91
C HIS A 136 -15.33 10.97 -4.54
N GLU A 137 -14.29 11.74 -4.89
CA GLU A 137 -12.91 11.35 -4.61
C GLU A 137 -12.58 11.41 -3.11
N GLU A 138 -13.19 12.34 -2.37
CA GLU A 138 -13.08 12.39 -0.91
C GLU A 138 -13.68 11.14 -0.26
N ALA A 139 -14.87 10.72 -0.68
CA ALA A 139 -15.49 9.49 -0.17
C ALA A 139 -14.62 8.26 -0.47
N VAL A 140 -14.09 8.13 -1.70
CA VAL A 140 -13.15 7.06 -2.06
C VAL A 140 -11.89 7.12 -1.20
N ASN A 141 -11.34 8.30 -0.94
CA ASN A 141 -10.17 8.48 -0.09
C ASN A 141 -10.44 8.10 1.37
N ASP A 142 -11.62 8.43 1.87
CA ASP A 142 -12.04 8.13 3.24
C ASP A 142 -12.19 6.63 3.50
N THR A 143 -12.63 5.85 2.51
CA THR A 143 -12.63 4.37 2.62
C THR A 143 -11.23 3.80 2.85
N LYS A 144 -10.18 4.46 2.35
CA LYS A 144 -8.77 4.03 2.52
C LYS A 144 -8.21 4.37 3.90
N ARG A 145 -8.88 5.23 4.67
CA ARG A 145 -8.41 5.62 6.02
C ARG A 145 -8.56 4.50 7.04
N GLN A 146 -9.47 3.56 6.81
CA GLN A 146 -9.66 2.41 7.68
C GLN A 146 -8.61 1.35 7.35
N LEU A 147 -7.68 1.11 8.27
CA LEU A 147 -6.68 0.08 8.12
C LEU A 147 -6.68 -0.93 9.26
N MET A 148 -6.17 -2.11 8.95
CA MET A 148 -5.85 -3.15 9.90
C MET A 148 -4.34 -3.16 10.11
N VAL A 149 -3.89 -2.71 11.29
CA VAL A 149 -2.48 -2.71 11.70
C VAL A 149 -2.17 -4.02 12.41
N VAL A 150 -0.99 -4.61 12.18
CA VAL A 150 -0.56 -5.79 12.93
C VAL A 150 -0.28 -5.39 14.38
N ARG A 151 -0.72 -6.19 15.36
CA ARG A 151 -0.39 -5.92 16.76
C ARG A 151 1.12 -6.03 16.98
N PRO A 152 1.73 -5.14 17.78
CA PRO A 152 3.18 -5.13 18.00
C PRO A 152 3.75 -6.48 18.49
N GLU A 153 2.95 -7.25 19.23
CA GLU A 153 3.28 -8.58 19.74
C GLU A 153 3.68 -9.58 18.64
N HIS A 154 3.11 -9.47 17.45
CA HIS A 154 3.31 -10.42 16.34
C HIS A 154 4.33 -9.95 15.30
N VAL A 155 4.85 -8.73 15.44
CA VAL A 155 5.79 -8.13 14.48
C VAL A 155 7.09 -8.94 14.40
N GLN A 156 7.61 -9.41 15.53
CA GLN A 156 8.84 -10.19 15.56
C GLN A 156 8.68 -11.54 14.86
N ASP A 157 7.52 -12.18 15.02
CA ASP A 157 7.20 -13.45 14.36
C ASP A 157 7.15 -13.28 12.84
N ILE A 158 6.53 -12.20 12.36
CA ILE A 158 6.46 -11.87 10.93
C ILE A 158 7.86 -11.63 10.35
N VAL A 159 8.70 -10.88 11.07
CA VAL A 159 10.09 -10.62 10.63
C VAL A 159 10.89 -11.93 10.60
N ALA A 160 10.69 -12.82 11.57
CA ALA A 160 11.33 -14.13 11.58
C ALA A 160 10.86 -15.02 10.42
N GLU A 161 9.56 -15.04 10.12
CA GLU A 161 8.99 -15.74 8.97
C GLU A 161 9.60 -15.22 7.66
N LEU A 162 9.66 -13.90 7.48
CA LEU A 162 10.27 -13.28 6.30
C LEU A 162 11.72 -13.75 6.11
N LYS A 163 12.52 -13.72 7.17
CA LYS A 163 13.93 -14.18 7.12
C LYS A 163 14.02 -15.66 6.74
N ASN A 164 13.22 -16.51 7.38
CA ASN A 164 13.19 -17.93 7.08
C ASN A 164 12.84 -18.20 5.60
N LEU A 165 11.81 -17.53 5.06
CA LEU A 165 11.41 -17.68 3.66
C LEU A 165 12.52 -17.24 2.68
N LEU A 166 13.22 -16.15 3.01
CA LEU A 166 14.34 -15.66 2.20
C LEU A 166 15.53 -16.64 2.23
N GLU A 167 15.83 -17.23 3.39
CA GLU A 167 16.88 -18.25 3.54
C GLU A 167 16.54 -19.56 2.81
N TYR A 168 15.32 -20.07 2.95
CA TYR A 168 14.88 -21.28 2.25
C TYR A 168 14.95 -21.13 0.72
N SER A 169 14.55 -19.97 0.20
CA SER A 169 14.66 -19.66 -1.22
C SER A 169 16.12 -19.75 -1.69
N ARG A 170 17.05 -19.18 -0.94
CA ARG A 170 18.49 -19.26 -1.24
C ARG A 170 19.00 -20.70 -1.26
N ALA A 171 18.63 -21.52 -0.27
CA ALA A 171 19.06 -22.92 -0.20
C ALA A 171 18.55 -23.74 -1.40
N SER A 172 17.31 -23.51 -1.82
CA SER A 172 16.72 -24.22 -2.97
C SER A 172 17.39 -23.90 -4.32
N LEU A 173 17.95 -22.70 -4.48
CA LEU A 173 18.69 -22.30 -5.68
C LEU A 173 20.08 -22.95 -5.76
N VAL A 174 20.70 -23.27 -4.63
CA VAL A 174 22.03 -23.91 -4.58
C VAL A 174 21.95 -25.40 -4.90
N VAL A 175 20.86 -26.08 -4.52
CA VAL A 175 20.66 -27.53 -4.73
C VAL A 175 20.33 -27.88 -6.20
N ARG A 176 19.95 -26.89 -7.02
CA ARG A 176 19.61 -27.08 -8.45
C ARG A 176 20.76 -26.80 -9.43
N LYS A 177 22.00 -26.64 -8.94
CA LYS A 177 23.21 -26.60 -9.78
C LYS A 177 23.93 -27.93 -9.72
#